data_AF-A0A535D4P0-F1
#
_entry.id   AF-A0A535D4P0-F1
#
_cell.length_a   1.000
_cell.length_b   1.000
_cell.length_c   1.000
_cell.angle_alpha   90.00
_cell.angle_beta   90.00
_cell.angle_gamma   90.00
#
_symmetry.space_group_name_H-M   'P 1'
#
loop_
_entity.id
_entity.type
_entity.pdbx_description
1 polymer ?
#
loop_
_entity_poly.entity_id
_entity_poly.type
_entity_poly.pdbx_seq_one_letter_code
_entity_poly.pdbx_strand_id
1 'polypeptide(L)'
;MSQSPVLVRQLELTAGSTHVAVPQRLGGLQYRSLQLLVRLHRQPLGMISTGLPSGGLDSAQLSAMIWEHFGDDIAEHMRADGMPRPSGLPLDGRFATRLAPCRHEARRESGGLADVSVVVPTCNRTRTLIPCLQTILASSTPPREVIVVENRPASSQTAAALEAAFPGEARIRYLEEPKPGTSRARNRGLANARGAIVAFVDDDVLVDRHWLAHLALAFVEQPLASCVTGLILPLELETPAQLWLEQYGGFAKGYRRVVFDHTRRTVDPLFPYTAGRFGSGANMALRTRVARDIGGFDVALGGGTSASGGEDLDVFLRLMLRGHTLVYEPSALLWHRHHTSVPELRYQLLHYGRGLGALLAKQLAGTQRRDFLGRVPVGLRYLLDPASPKNARRQNDYPRQLALLELVGLLTGPSAYFVSRRASRALTAR
;
A
#
# COMPACT_ATOMS: atom_id res chain seq x y z
N MET A 1 26.92 4.66 -13.16
CA MET A 1 27.03 5.41 -11.89
C MET A 1 26.14 4.73 -10.88
N SER A 2 26.65 4.30 -9.72
CA SER A 2 25.81 3.71 -8.67
C SER A 2 24.91 4.81 -8.11
N GLN A 3 23.59 4.61 -8.10
CA GLN A 3 22.68 5.53 -7.42
C GLN A 3 23.05 5.62 -5.94
N SER A 4 23.01 6.83 -5.37
CA SER A 4 23.34 7.06 -3.96
C SER A 4 22.13 6.75 -3.06
N PRO A 5 22.33 6.23 -1.84
CA PRO A 5 21.27 6.06 -0.86
C PRO A 5 20.49 7.35 -0.60
N VAL A 6 19.18 7.22 -0.43
CA VAL A 6 18.23 8.29 -0.11
C VAL A 6 17.72 8.06 1.31
N LEU A 7 17.88 9.06 2.17
CA LEU A 7 17.41 8.98 3.54
C LEU A 7 15.89 9.18 3.55
N VAL A 8 15.12 8.26 4.13
CA VAL A 8 13.66 8.41 4.27
C VAL A 8 13.32 8.86 5.70
N ARG A 9 12.55 9.94 5.83
CA ARG A 9 12.10 10.49 7.13
C ARG A 9 10.65 10.96 7.04
N GLN A 10 10.06 11.22 8.21
CA GLN A 10 8.78 11.90 8.33
C GLN A 10 8.86 13.06 9.32
N LEU A 11 8.02 14.06 9.12
CA LEU A 11 7.85 15.22 9.98
C LEU A 11 6.36 15.46 10.20
N GLU A 12 5.93 15.47 11.45
CA GLU A 12 4.59 15.91 11.86
C GLU A 12 4.67 17.36 12.32
N LEU A 13 4.02 18.27 11.60
CA LEU A 13 4.09 19.71 11.87
C LEU A 13 3.57 20.07 13.27
N THR A 14 2.60 19.31 13.79
CA THR A 14 2.03 19.58 15.12
C THR A 14 2.86 19.03 16.28
N ALA A 15 3.92 18.25 16.03
CA ALA A 15 4.80 17.72 17.07
C ALA A 15 5.67 18.78 17.75
N GLY A 16 5.67 20.03 17.24
CA GLY A 16 6.31 21.17 17.89
C GLY A 16 7.83 21.23 17.73
N SER A 17 8.35 20.61 16.67
CA SER A 17 9.74 20.71 16.24
C SER A 17 9.77 20.55 14.72
N THR A 18 10.30 21.54 14.00
CA THR A 18 10.67 21.41 12.58
C THR A 18 12.14 20.99 12.44
N HIS A 19 12.68 20.32 13.45
CA HIS A 19 14.04 19.78 13.39
C HIS A 19 13.98 18.29 13.04
N VAL A 20 14.43 17.96 11.83
CA VAL A 20 14.69 16.58 11.41
C VAL A 20 16.19 16.34 11.52
N ALA A 21 16.63 15.51 12.47
CA ALA A 21 18.03 15.12 12.52
C ALA A 21 18.39 14.35 11.24
N VAL A 22 19.24 14.95 10.42
CA VAL A 22 19.73 14.35 9.16
C VAL A 22 21.20 13.97 9.33
N PRO A 23 21.51 12.78 9.88
CA PRO A 23 22.88 12.31 9.88
C PRO A 23 23.32 12.00 8.45
N GLN A 24 24.46 12.56 8.02
CA GLN A 24 25.05 12.19 6.72
C GLN A 24 25.51 10.74 6.69
N ARG A 25 25.82 10.16 7.85
CA ARG A 25 26.15 8.75 8.01
C ARG A 25 25.22 8.08 9.01
N LEU A 26 24.55 7.02 8.58
CA LEU A 26 23.74 6.16 9.43
C LEU A 26 24.00 4.71 9.00
N GLY A 27 24.28 3.83 9.97
CA GLY A 27 24.53 2.41 9.68
C GLY A 27 25.70 2.13 8.71
N GLY A 28 26.70 3.03 8.63
CA GLY A 28 27.82 2.90 7.69
C GLY A 28 27.56 3.38 6.26
N LEU A 29 26.32 3.77 5.94
CA LEU A 29 25.96 4.38 4.65
C LEU A 29 26.10 5.89 4.69
N GLN A 30 26.43 6.49 3.55
CA GLN A 30 26.46 7.94 3.37
C GLN A 30 25.28 8.39 2.50
N TYR A 31 24.41 9.23 3.06
CA TYR A 31 23.24 9.78 2.35
C TYR A 31 23.56 11.15 1.78
N ARG A 32 23.17 11.37 0.52
CA ARG A 32 23.32 12.64 -0.20
C ARG A 32 22.00 13.33 -0.51
N SER A 33 20.89 12.66 -0.23
CA SER A 33 19.55 13.16 -0.48
C SER A 33 18.56 12.63 0.56
N LEU A 34 17.46 13.35 0.71
CA LEU A 34 16.39 13.13 1.68
C LEU A 34 15.06 13.05 0.96
N GLN A 35 14.26 12.07 1.32
CA GLN A 35 12.83 12.03 1.11
C GLN A 35 12.13 12.24 2.46
N LEU A 36 11.47 13.38 2.61
CA LEU A 36 10.77 13.77 3.82
C LEU A 36 9.25 13.76 3.61
N LEU A 37 8.56 12.84 4.26
CA LEU A 37 7.11 12.85 4.36
C LEU A 37 6.69 13.95 5.32
N VAL A 38 5.94 14.94 4.84
CA VAL A 38 5.40 16.02 5.67
C VAL A 38 3.94 15.72 5.98
N ARG A 39 3.58 15.82 7.26
CA ARG A 39 2.24 15.55 7.78
C ARG A 39 1.72 16.71 8.60
N LEU A 40 0.42 16.93 8.54
CA LEU A 40 -0.31 17.87 9.38
C LEU A 40 -1.49 17.16 10.00
N HIS A 41 -1.56 17.13 11.33
CA HIS A 41 -2.59 16.40 12.08
C HIS A 41 -2.69 14.94 11.64
N ARG A 42 -1.53 14.30 11.45
CA ARG A 42 -1.37 12.90 11.00
C ARG A 42 -1.80 12.64 9.56
N GLN A 43 -2.33 13.63 8.83
CA GLN A 43 -2.62 13.51 7.40
C GLN A 43 -1.36 13.81 6.59
N PRO A 44 -0.98 12.97 5.61
CA PRO A 44 0.16 13.25 4.77
C PRO A 44 -0.17 14.37 3.77
N LEU A 45 0.63 15.43 3.77
CA LEU A 45 0.54 16.50 2.78
C LEU A 45 1.28 16.10 1.49
N GLY A 46 2.45 15.51 1.66
CA GLY A 46 3.27 15.08 0.53
C GLY A 46 4.68 14.68 0.92
N MET A 47 5.47 14.37 -0.10
CA MET A 47 6.89 14.03 0.03
C MET A 47 7.74 15.11 -0.61
N ILE A 48 8.71 15.63 0.14
CA ILE A 48 9.73 16.53 -0.37
C ILE A 48 10.99 15.71 -0.66
N SER A 49 11.55 15.90 -1.86
CA SER A 49 12.84 15.33 -2.24
C SER A 49 13.89 16.43 -2.36
N THR A 50 14.97 16.35 -1.58
CA THR A 50 16.00 17.39 -1.57
C THR A 50 17.41 16.81 -1.34
N GLY A 51 18.43 17.54 -1.77
CA GLY A 51 19.83 17.22 -1.47
C GLY A 51 20.16 17.45 0.00
N LEU A 52 21.09 16.67 0.55
CA LEU A 52 21.52 16.79 1.95
C LEU A 52 22.89 17.47 2.07
N PRO A 53 22.96 18.72 2.57
CA PRO A 53 24.22 19.40 2.78
C PRO A 53 25.02 18.80 3.96
N SER A 54 26.33 19.10 4.00
CA SER A 54 27.30 18.63 5.01
C SER A 54 26.91 18.91 6.47
N GLY A 55 26.11 19.95 6.71
CA GLY A 55 25.63 20.34 8.06
C GLY A 55 24.20 19.91 8.40
N GLY A 56 23.52 19.15 7.53
CA GLY A 56 22.07 18.90 7.66
C GLY A 56 21.22 20.12 7.25
N LEU A 57 19.89 19.98 7.32
CA LEU A 57 18.95 21.07 7.03
C LEU A 57 18.58 21.78 8.32
N ASP A 58 18.78 23.09 8.39
CA ASP A 58 18.33 23.88 9.53
C ASP A 58 16.80 24.08 9.49
N SER A 59 16.21 24.42 10.64
CA SER A 59 14.75 24.59 10.77
C SER A 59 14.17 25.71 9.91
N ALA A 60 14.94 26.76 9.60
CA ALA A 60 14.47 27.86 8.78
C ALA A 60 14.40 27.46 7.30
N GLN A 61 15.45 26.81 6.79
CA GLN A 61 15.49 26.22 5.45
C GLN A 61 14.36 25.20 5.27
N LEU A 62 14.19 24.30 6.25
CA LEU A 62 13.16 23.30 6.17
C LEU A 62 11.75 23.90 6.21
N SER A 63 11.52 24.90 7.07
CA SER A 63 10.21 25.55 7.16
C SER A 63 9.85 26.31 5.87
N ALA A 64 10.81 27.02 5.28
CA ALA A 64 10.62 27.70 4.00
C ALA A 64 10.29 26.71 2.87
N MET A 65 11.05 25.61 2.79
CA MET A 65 10.84 24.56 1.78
C MET A 65 9.46 23.90 1.93
N ILE A 66 9.03 23.60 3.16
CA ILE A 66 7.70 23.04 3.42
C ILE A 66 6.60 24.02 3.01
N TRP A 67 6.75 25.30 3.37
CA TRP A 67 5.76 26.32 3.05
C TRP A 67 5.64 26.55 1.54
N GLU A 68 6.75 26.54 0.81
CA GLU A 68 6.75 26.63 -0.65
C GLU A 68 5.99 25.48 -1.31
N HIS A 69 6.17 24.25 -0.80
CA HIS A 69 5.54 23.06 -1.40
C HIS A 69 4.09 22.85 -0.97
N PHE A 70 3.75 23.15 0.28
CA PHE A 70 2.48 22.75 0.90
C PHE A 70 1.72 23.90 1.57
N GLY A 71 2.13 25.15 1.39
CA GLY A 71 1.48 26.31 2.03
C GLY A 71 -0.02 26.41 1.70
N ASP A 72 -0.40 26.09 0.46
CA ASP A 72 -1.81 26.05 0.06
C ASP A 72 -2.58 24.87 0.67
N ASP A 73 -2.00 23.67 0.71
CA ASP A 73 -2.63 22.50 1.35
C ASP A 73 -2.78 22.72 2.87
N ILE A 74 -1.78 23.32 3.53
CA ILE A 74 -1.82 23.73 4.94
C ILE A 74 -2.95 24.76 5.16
N ALA A 75 -3.02 25.79 4.32
CA ALA A 75 -4.06 26.81 4.41
C ALA A 75 -5.47 26.22 4.20
N GLU A 76 -5.62 25.29 3.27
CA GLU A 76 -6.88 24.58 3.03
C GLU A 76 -7.27 23.72 4.24
N HIS A 77 -6.32 22.98 4.82
CA HIS A 77 -6.53 22.19 6.05
C HIS A 77 -7.00 23.08 7.21
N MET A 78 -6.28 24.18 7.47
CA MET A 78 -6.62 25.10 8.56
C MET A 78 -8.00 25.75 8.34
N ARG A 79 -8.33 26.13 7.11
CA ARG A 79 -9.66 26.63 6.76
C ARG A 79 -10.75 25.59 7.02
N ALA A 80 -10.50 24.32 6.71
CA ALA A 80 -11.44 23.23 6.99
C ALA A 80 -11.67 23.03 8.50
N ASP A 81 -10.67 23.33 9.33
CA ASP A 81 -10.78 23.34 10.78
C ASP A 81 -11.49 24.59 11.34
N GLY A 82 -11.70 25.62 10.50
CA GLY A 82 -12.30 26.91 10.90
C GLY A 82 -11.28 27.92 11.41
N MET A 83 -10.00 27.72 11.09
CA MET A 83 -8.88 28.57 11.51
C MET A 83 -8.50 29.56 10.39
N PRO A 84 -7.92 30.73 10.74
CA PRO A 84 -7.45 31.70 9.75
C PRO A 84 -6.31 31.14 8.90
N ARG A 85 -6.17 31.64 7.67
CA ARG A 85 -5.06 31.28 6.78
C ARG A 85 -3.73 31.74 7.42
N PRO A 86 -2.76 30.84 7.64
CA PRO A 86 -1.44 31.23 8.13
C PRO A 86 -0.68 32.06 7.08
N SER A 87 0.16 32.99 7.55
CA SER A 87 1.05 33.78 6.69
C SER A 87 2.39 33.09 6.39
N GLY A 88 2.68 31.98 7.06
CA GLY A 88 3.92 31.21 6.95
C GLY A 88 3.91 30.00 7.87
N LEU A 89 4.92 29.12 7.74
CA LEU A 89 5.16 28.06 8.70
C LEU A 89 6.05 28.57 9.84
N PRO A 90 5.61 28.52 11.11
CA PRO A 90 6.43 28.89 12.26
C PRO A 90 7.68 28.01 12.38
N LEU A 91 8.78 28.59 12.87
CA LEU A 91 10.05 27.86 13.02
C LEU A 91 9.96 26.69 14.02
N ASP A 92 9.04 26.75 14.98
CA ASP A 92 8.74 25.65 15.89
C ASP A 92 7.63 24.72 15.38
N GLY A 93 7.11 24.99 14.18
CA GLY A 93 6.00 24.27 13.55
C GLY A 93 4.63 24.54 14.19
N ARG A 94 4.56 25.38 15.24
CA ARG A 94 3.35 25.62 16.01
C ARG A 94 2.65 26.87 15.52
N PHE A 95 1.50 26.72 14.87
CA PHE A 95 0.64 27.86 14.59
C PHE A 95 0.20 28.50 15.92
N ALA A 96 0.39 29.82 16.06
CA ALA A 96 0.32 30.60 17.31
C ALA A 96 -1.07 30.70 17.99
N THR A 97 -2.00 29.83 17.64
CA THR A 97 -3.33 29.76 18.25
C THR A 97 -3.41 28.51 19.12
N ARG A 98 -4.00 28.62 20.33
CA ARG A 98 -4.55 27.46 21.04
C ARG A 98 -5.60 26.86 20.12
N LEU A 99 -5.18 25.99 19.21
CA LEU A 99 -6.01 25.42 18.17
C LEU A 99 -7.14 24.66 18.85
N ALA A 100 -8.39 24.94 18.46
CA ALA A 100 -9.44 23.95 18.62
C ALA A 100 -8.92 22.62 18.05
N PRO A 101 -9.20 21.46 18.67
CA PRO A 101 -8.71 20.19 18.18
C PRO A 101 -9.08 20.02 16.71
N CYS A 102 -8.12 19.61 15.88
CA CYS A 102 -8.33 19.38 14.45
C CYS A 102 -9.60 18.56 14.24
N ARG A 103 -10.50 19.01 13.36
CA ARG A 103 -11.82 18.38 13.21
C ARG A 103 -11.70 16.93 12.76
N HIS A 104 -10.67 16.63 11.97
CA HIS A 104 -10.34 15.26 11.57
C HIS A 104 -9.89 14.41 12.75
N GLU A 105 -9.02 14.93 13.62
CA GLU A 105 -8.57 14.21 14.81
C GLU A 105 -9.71 13.99 15.80
N ALA A 106 -10.55 14.99 16.01
CA ALA A 106 -11.76 14.87 16.83
C ALA A 106 -12.71 13.80 16.26
N ARG A 107 -12.93 13.78 14.93
CA ARG A 107 -13.71 12.72 14.28
C ARG A 107 -13.09 11.34 14.47
N ARG A 108 -11.77 11.21 14.32
CA ARG A 108 -11.04 9.96 14.56
C ARG A 108 -11.20 9.46 16.00
N GLU A 109 -11.21 10.35 16.98
CA GLU A 109 -11.37 10.01 18.40
C GLU A 109 -12.81 9.67 18.77
N SER A 110 -13.79 10.33 18.14
CA SER A 110 -15.22 10.04 18.31
C SER A 110 -15.71 8.82 17.50
N GLY A 111 -14.96 8.43 16.47
CA GLY A 111 -15.27 7.28 15.62
C GLY A 111 -15.20 6.00 16.44
N GLY A 112 -16.36 5.42 16.74
CA GLY A 112 -16.49 4.24 17.59
C GLY A 112 -15.49 3.14 17.23
N LEU A 113 -14.97 2.48 18.27
CA LEU A 113 -13.95 1.42 18.21
C LEU A 113 -14.19 0.48 17.02
N ALA A 114 -13.24 0.48 16.10
CA ALA A 114 -13.36 -0.24 14.85
C ALA A 114 -13.23 -1.75 15.08
N ASP A 115 -14.30 -2.48 14.75
CA ASP A 115 -14.33 -3.93 14.78
C ASP A 115 -13.59 -4.52 13.56
N VAL A 116 -12.25 -4.47 13.61
CA VAL A 116 -11.35 -4.85 12.50
C VAL A 116 -10.57 -6.11 12.84
N SER A 117 -10.72 -7.15 12.01
CA SER A 117 -9.78 -8.29 11.98
C SER A 117 -8.65 -7.99 11.00
N VAL A 118 -7.40 -8.09 11.44
CA VAL A 118 -6.23 -7.95 10.56
C VAL A 118 -5.75 -9.33 10.13
N VAL A 119 -5.56 -9.55 8.83
CA VAL A 119 -5.06 -10.80 8.26
C VAL A 119 -3.68 -10.57 7.67
N VAL A 120 -2.70 -11.32 8.17
CA VAL A 120 -1.29 -11.25 7.73
C VAL A 120 -0.90 -12.60 7.12
N PRO A 121 -0.90 -12.76 5.79
CA PRO A 121 -0.37 -13.95 5.15
C PRO A 121 1.16 -13.94 5.25
N THR A 122 1.77 -15.08 5.55
CA THR A 122 3.23 -15.25 5.62
C THR A 122 3.64 -16.61 5.05
N CYS A 123 4.93 -16.80 4.77
CA CYS A 123 5.48 -18.07 4.29
C CYS A 123 6.94 -18.20 4.73
N ASN A 124 7.17 -18.67 5.97
CA ASN A 124 8.51 -18.81 6.57
C ASN A 124 9.34 -17.50 6.57
N ARG A 125 8.73 -16.39 6.98
CA ARG A 125 9.35 -15.04 6.98
C ARG A 125 9.29 -14.36 8.34
N THR A 126 9.63 -15.09 9.41
CA THR A 126 9.57 -14.59 10.80
C THR A 126 10.33 -13.27 11.02
N ARG A 127 11.42 -13.05 10.29
CA ARG A 127 12.25 -11.83 10.36
C ARG A 127 11.50 -10.55 9.96
N THR A 128 10.55 -10.62 9.04
CA THR A 128 9.74 -9.47 8.63
C THR A 128 8.39 -9.47 9.35
N LEU A 129 7.81 -10.65 9.55
CA LEU A 129 6.53 -10.85 10.23
C LEU A 129 6.52 -10.27 11.65
N ILE A 130 7.55 -10.54 12.47
CA ILE A 130 7.55 -10.09 13.87
C ILE A 130 7.51 -8.55 13.97
N PRO A 131 8.40 -7.79 13.28
CA PRO A 131 8.29 -6.33 13.23
C PRO A 131 6.94 -5.81 12.73
N CYS A 132 6.37 -6.45 11.70
CA CYS A 132 5.04 -6.11 11.20
C CYS A 132 3.98 -6.21 12.31
N LEU A 133 3.92 -7.37 12.99
CA LEU A 133 2.99 -7.61 14.10
C LEU A 133 3.18 -6.66 15.27
N GLN A 134 4.43 -6.32 15.63
CA GLN A 134 4.73 -5.33 16.66
C GLN A 134 4.06 -3.98 16.36
N THR A 135 4.15 -3.50 15.12
CA THR A 135 3.51 -2.22 14.73
C THR A 135 1.99 -2.30 14.70
N ILE A 136 1.43 -3.43 14.25
CA ILE A 136 -0.02 -3.66 14.26
C ILE A 136 -0.56 -3.63 15.70
N LEU A 137 0.08 -4.36 16.62
CA LEU A 137 -0.34 -4.43 18.03
C LEU A 137 -0.15 -3.11 18.78
N ALA A 138 0.82 -2.28 18.36
CA ALA A 138 1.08 -0.95 18.91
C ALA A 138 0.18 0.17 18.33
N SER A 139 -0.78 -0.18 17.45
CA SER A 139 -1.75 0.76 16.91
C SER A 139 -2.52 1.48 18.00
N SER A 140 -2.74 2.78 17.84
CA SER A 140 -3.51 3.63 18.76
C SER A 140 -4.95 3.15 18.97
N THR A 141 -5.52 2.49 17.96
CA THR A 141 -6.75 1.72 18.06
C THR A 141 -6.38 0.25 17.91
N PRO A 142 -6.58 -0.59 18.94
CA PRO A 142 -6.20 -1.99 18.87
C PRO A 142 -7.08 -2.73 17.86
N PRO A 143 -6.53 -3.70 17.10
CA PRO A 143 -7.35 -4.59 16.29
C PRO A 143 -8.20 -5.48 17.19
N ARG A 144 -9.34 -5.96 16.66
CA ARG A 144 -10.14 -7.01 17.31
C ARG A 144 -9.31 -8.28 17.49
N GLU A 145 -8.60 -8.65 16.43
CA GLU A 145 -7.75 -9.82 16.34
C GLU A 145 -6.75 -9.64 15.19
N VAL A 146 -5.63 -10.35 15.27
CA VAL A 146 -4.64 -10.46 14.21
C VAL A 146 -4.51 -11.93 13.83
N ILE A 147 -4.96 -12.27 12.63
CA ILE A 147 -4.95 -13.63 12.10
C ILE A 147 -3.70 -13.78 11.22
N VAL A 148 -2.70 -14.46 11.75
CA VAL A 148 -1.49 -14.82 11.01
C VAL A 148 -1.77 -16.11 10.27
N VAL A 149 -1.66 -16.09 8.94
CA VAL A 149 -1.90 -17.28 8.12
C VAL A 149 -0.60 -17.69 7.44
N GLU A 150 0.02 -18.77 7.91
CA GLU A 150 1.19 -19.33 7.26
C GLU A 150 0.80 -20.20 6.07
N ASN A 151 1.30 -19.83 4.89
CA ASN A 151 1.10 -20.57 3.66
C ASN A 151 2.23 -21.56 3.41
N ARG A 152 1.87 -22.82 3.13
CA ARG A 152 2.81 -23.94 2.96
C ARG A 152 3.80 -24.05 4.14
N PRO A 153 3.30 -24.19 5.37
CA PRO A 153 4.18 -24.41 6.51
C PRO A 153 5.07 -25.63 6.22
N ALA A 154 6.38 -25.45 6.39
CA ALA A 154 7.37 -26.52 6.22
C ALA A 154 7.82 -27.10 7.58
N SER A 155 7.53 -26.39 8.68
CA SER A 155 7.87 -26.76 10.05
C SER A 155 7.06 -25.90 11.03
N SER A 156 7.19 -26.15 12.33
CA SER A 156 6.58 -25.33 13.40
C SER A 156 7.38 -24.06 13.76
N GLN A 157 8.41 -23.69 12.98
CA GLN A 157 9.31 -22.57 13.30
C GLN A 157 8.59 -21.24 13.44
N THR A 158 7.63 -20.93 12.57
CA THR A 158 6.88 -19.68 12.64
C THR A 158 5.99 -19.64 13.88
N ALA A 159 5.29 -20.74 14.19
CA ALA A 159 4.49 -20.83 15.41
C ALA A 159 5.34 -20.64 16.68
N ALA A 160 6.51 -21.29 16.74
CA ALA A 160 7.45 -21.13 17.85
C ALA A 160 8.00 -19.70 17.96
N ALA A 161 8.30 -19.05 16.81
CA ALA A 161 8.76 -17.67 16.78
C ALA A 161 7.68 -16.68 17.23
N LEU A 162 6.41 -16.92 16.90
CA LEU A 162 5.28 -16.12 17.37
C LEU A 162 5.10 -16.24 18.88
N GLU A 163 5.12 -17.47 19.42
CA GLU A 163 4.99 -17.70 20.86
C GLU A 163 6.13 -17.02 21.65
N ALA A 164 7.37 -17.13 21.14
CA ALA A 164 8.52 -16.49 21.78
C ALA A 164 8.47 -14.95 21.73
N ALA A 165 7.97 -14.37 20.62
CA ALA A 165 7.92 -12.93 20.44
C ALA A 165 6.70 -12.26 21.12
N PHE A 166 5.60 -12.99 21.28
CA PHE A 166 4.32 -12.47 21.78
C PHE A 166 3.68 -13.42 22.81
N PRO A 167 4.38 -13.74 23.92
CA PRO A 167 3.89 -14.70 24.90
C PRO A 167 2.55 -14.24 25.51
N GLY A 168 1.52 -15.08 25.40
CA GLY A 168 0.19 -14.80 25.94
C GLY A 168 -0.60 -13.69 25.24
N GLU A 169 -0.19 -13.23 24.05
CA GLU A 169 -0.92 -12.21 23.29
C GLU A 169 -2.21 -12.80 22.67
N ALA A 170 -3.32 -12.68 23.41
CA ALA A 170 -4.61 -13.27 23.05
C ALA A 170 -5.22 -12.74 21.74
N ARG A 171 -4.74 -11.60 21.22
CA ARG A 171 -5.22 -11.06 19.93
C ARG A 171 -4.63 -11.79 18.73
N ILE A 172 -3.47 -12.44 18.87
CA ILE A 172 -2.84 -13.17 17.76
C ILE A 172 -3.47 -14.57 17.64
N ARG A 173 -3.93 -14.90 16.44
CA ARG A 173 -4.44 -16.22 16.06
C ARG A 173 -3.63 -16.77 14.90
N TYR A 174 -2.87 -17.82 15.15
CA TYR A 174 -2.10 -18.52 14.11
C TYR A 174 -2.96 -19.56 13.39
N LEU A 175 -2.90 -19.57 12.07
CA LEU A 175 -3.55 -20.55 11.20
C LEU A 175 -2.57 -21.05 10.14
N GLU A 176 -2.75 -22.29 9.73
CA GLU A 176 -2.02 -22.88 8.60
C GLU A 176 -2.91 -23.00 7.36
N GLU A 177 -2.33 -22.69 6.20
CA GLU A 177 -2.89 -22.99 4.89
C GLU A 177 -1.89 -23.86 4.09
N PRO A 178 -2.09 -25.19 4.05
CA PRO A 178 -1.13 -26.11 3.43
C PRO A 178 -1.07 -25.99 1.91
N LYS A 179 -2.14 -25.53 1.24
CA LYS A 179 -2.18 -25.45 -0.23
C LYS A 179 -1.45 -24.18 -0.71
N PRO A 180 -0.57 -24.25 -1.72
CA PRO A 180 0.14 -23.08 -2.27
C PRO A 180 -0.80 -21.96 -2.72
N GLY A 181 -0.45 -20.72 -2.36
CA GLY A 181 -1.01 -19.50 -2.94
C GLY A 181 -1.40 -18.47 -1.88
N THR A 182 -0.92 -17.24 -2.02
CA THR A 182 -1.26 -16.13 -1.12
C THR A 182 -2.79 -15.88 -1.05
N SER A 183 -3.49 -16.02 -2.17
CA SER A 183 -4.96 -15.93 -2.23
C SER A 183 -5.64 -16.95 -1.31
N ARG A 184 -5.07 -18.17 -1.17
CA ARG A 184 -5.60 -19.19 -0.26
C ARG A 184 -5.38 -18.79 1.20
N ALA A 185 -4.20 -18.29 1.53
CA ALA A 185 -3.90 -17.80 2.88
C ALA A 185 -4.81 -16.62 3.26
N ARG A 186 -4.98 -15.63 2.38
CA ARG A 186 -5.91 -14.51 2.58
C ARG A 186 -7.36 -14.99 2.73
N ASN A 187 -7.80 -15.94 1.91
CA ASN A 187 -9.14 -16.53 2.04
C ASN A 187 -9.34 -17.32 3.33
N ARG A 188 -8.32 -18.06 3.79
CA ARG A 188 -8.34 -18.77 5.08
C ARG A 188 -8.47 -17.78 6.23
N GLY A 189 -7.76 -16.65 6.17
CA GLY A 189 -7.91 -15.54 7.12
C GLY A 189 -9.32 -14.93 7.07
N LEU A 190 -9.82 -14.61 5.87
CA LEU A 190 -11.17 -14.07 5.67
C LEU A 190 -12.29 -14.97 6.23
N ALA A 191 -12.16 -16.28 6.05
CA ALA A 191 -13.11 -17.25 6.58
C ALA A 191 -13.13 -17.27 8.12
N ASN A 192 -12.02 -16.91 8.77
CA ASN A 192 -11.86 -16.93 10.22
C ASN A 192 -11.98 -15.55 10.88
N ALA A 193 -12.08 -14.47 10.08
CA ALA A 193 -12.24 -13.10 10.52
C ALA A 193 -13.60 -12.89 11.21
N ARG A 194 -13.59 -12.28 12.39
CA ARG A 194 -14.76 -12.02 13.23
C ARG A 194 -15.19 -10.55 13.20
N GLY A 195 -14.33 -9.65 12.77
CA GLY A 195 -14.62 -8.23 12.66
C GLY A 195 -15.57 -7.91 11.53
N ALA A 196 -16.36 -6.85 11.68
CA ALA A 196 -17.19 -6.26 10.63
C ALA A 196 -16.36 -5.78 9.42
N ILE A 197 -15.10 -5.42 9.66
CA ILE A 197 -14.09 -5.10 8.65
C ILE A 197 -12.95 -6.11 8.72
N VAL A 198 -12.42 -6.49 7.57
CA VAL A 198 -11.21 -7.31 7.44
C VAL A 198 -10.15 -6.49 6.72
N ALA A 199 -9.00 -6.29 7.36
CA ALA A 199 -7.84 -5.64 6.78
C ALA A 199 -6.80 -6.69 6.38
N PHE A 200 -6.25 -6.58 5.17
CA PHE A 200 -5.15 -7.38 4.68
C PHE A 200 -3.89 -6.51 4.61
N VAL A 201 -2.81 -7.06 5.14
CA VAL A 201 -1.50 -6.41 5.20
C VAL A 201 -0.43 -7.46 4.99
N ASP A 202 0.62 -7.14 4.25
CA ASP A 202 1.71 -8.08 3.98
C ASP A 202 2.70 -8.15 5.16
N ASP A 203 3.50 -9.22 5.23
CA ASP A 203 4.41 -9.48 6.36
C ASP A 203 5.71 -8.67 6.32
N ASP A 204 5.93 -7.85 5.29
CA ASP A 204 7.11 -7.02 5.06
C ASP A 204 6.83 -5.51 5.15
N VAL A 205 5.78 -5.14 5.87
CA VAL A 205 5.40 -3.75 6.12
C VAL A 205 5.41 -3.38 7.60
N LEU A 206 5.52 -2.08 7.87
CA LEU A 206 5.36 -1.48 9.19
C LEU A 206 4.21 -0.47 9.12
N VAL A 207 3.15 -0.68 9.90
CA VAL A 207 1.97 0.20 9.85
C VAL A 207 2.18 1.46 10.69
N ASP A 208 1.62 2.59 10.26
CA ASP A 208 1.58 3.80 11.08
C ASP A 208 0.74 3.57 12.34
N ARG A 209 1.08 4.24 13.45
CA ARG A 209 0.36 4.12 14.73
C ARG A 209 -1.13 4.43 14.61
N HIS A 210 -1.55 5.23 13.62
CA HIS A 210 -2.94 5.59 13.39
C HIS A 210 -3.57 4.87 12.17
N TRP A 211 -2.88 3.90 11.59
CA TRP A 211 -3.31 3.17 10.39
C TRP A 211 -4.71 2.57 10.51
N LEU A 212 -4.96 1.74 11.55
CA LEU A 212 -6.29 1.12 11.76
C LEU A 212 -7.39 2.17 11.99
N ALA A 213 -7.07 3.22 12.74
CA ALA A 213 -8.02 4.30 13.03
C ALA A 213 -8.44 5.03 11.74
N HIS A 214 -7.49 5.29 10.83
CA HIS A 214 -7.79 5.94 9.55
C HIS A 214 -8.54 5.03 8.58
N LEU A 215 -8.22 3.73 8.53
CA LEU A 215 -9.02 2.76 7.76
C LEU A 215 -10.48 2.74 8.24
N ALA A 216 -10.68 2.68 9.55
CA ALA A 216 -12.02 2.66 10.13
C ALA A 216 -12.79 3.97 9.91
N LEU A 217 -12.13 5.10 10.13
CA LEU A 217 -12.70 6.43 9.92
C LEU A 217 -13.15 6.59 8.45
N ALA A 218 -12.39 6.06 7.49
CA ALA A 218 -12.78 6.12 6.08
C ALA A 218 -14.11 5.41 5.79
N PHE A 219 -14.42 4.30 6.48
CA PHE A 219 -15.72 3.62 6.37
C PHE A 219 -16.86 4.38 7.07
N VAL A 220 -16.55 5.12 8.14
CA VAL A 220 -17.53 5.98 8.83
C VAL A 220 -17.88 7.20 7.96
N GLU A 221 -16.87 7.86 7.40
CA GLU A 221 -17.05 9.05 6.57
C GLU A 221 -17.59 8.72 5.17
N GLN A 222 -17.40 7.48 4.70
CA GLN A 222 -18.00 6.98 3.46
C GLN A 222 -18.74 5.68 3.72
N PRO A 223 -19.99 5.72 4.24
CA PRO A 223 -20.76 4.53 4.58
C PRO A 223 -20.96 3.55 3.43
N LEU A 224 -21.01 4.04 2.18
CA LEU A 224 -21.11 3.22 0.96
C LEU A 224 -19.80 2.53 0.56
N ALA A 225 -18.67 2.92 1.15
CA ALA A 225 -17.39 2.28 0.90
C ALA A 225 -17.47 0.79 1.26
N SER A 226 -17.08 -0.03 0.30
CA SER A 226 -16.97 -1.48 0.47
C SER A 226 -15.53 -1.92 0.64
N CYS A 227 -14.59 -1.12 0.14
CA CYS A 227 -13.16 -1.30 0.31
C CYS A 227 -12.47 0.05 0.52
N VAL A 228 -11.51 0.08 1.43
CA VAL A 228 -10.60 1.19 1.69
C VAL A 228 -9.18 0.69 1.47
N THR A 229 -8.37 1.41 0.71
CA THR A 229 -6.92 1.17 0.59
C THR A 229 -6.16 2.35 1.15
N GLY A 230 -4.86 2.19 1.39
CA GLY A 230 -4.05 3.24 2.00
C GLY A 230 -2.72 3.53 1.31
N LEU A 231 -2.04 4.56 1.80
CA LEU A 231 -0.72 4.96 1.31
C LEU A 231 0.35 3.95 1.73
N ILE A 232 1.25 3.66 0.80
CA ILE A 232 2.39 2.77 1.01
C ILE A 232 3.63 3.54 0.53
N LEU A 233 4.58 3.74 1.44
CA LEU A 233 5.86 4.39 1.17
C LEU A 233 7.03 3.42 1.38
N PRO A 234 8.18 3.62 0.72
CA PRO A 234 9.38 2.83 1.00
C PRO A 234 9.85 3.07 2.44
N LEU A 235 10.13 2.00 3.18
CA LEU A 235 10.76 2.10 4.50
C LEU A 235 12.19 2.65 4.39
N GLU A 236 12.90 2.24 3.34
CA GLU A 236 14.31 2.55 3.10
C GLU A 236 14.58 2.59 1.59
N LEU A 237 15.59 3.37 1.19
CA LEU A 237 16.00 3.58 -0.20
C LEU A 237 17.53 3.58 -0.30
N GLU A 238 18.12 2.45 0.07
CA GLU A 238 19.56 2.31 0.28
C GLU A 238 20.27 1.57 -0.85
N THR A 239 19.52 0.83 -1.66
CA THR A 239 20.07 0.08 -2.80
C THR A 239 19.48 0.49 -4.14
N PRO A 240 20.19 0.25 -5.25
CA PRO A 240 19.64 0.49 -6.59
C PRO A 240 18.32 -0.26 -6.85
N ALA A 241 18.14 -1.45 -6.25
CA ALA A 241 16.92 -2.22 -6.44
C ALA A 241 15.70 -1.49 -5.85
N GLN A 242 15.84 -0.90 -4.67
CA GLN A 242 14.78 -0.16 -4.00
C GLN A 242 14.43 1.14 -4.75
N LEU A 243 15.46 1.86 -5.19
CA LEU A 243 15.29 3.08 -5.97
C LEU A 243 14.65 2.82 -7.35
N TRP A 244 15.06 1.77 -8.06
CA TRP A 244 14.45 1.39 -9.33
C TRP A 244 13.00 0.92 -9.17
N LEU A 245 12.63 0.31 -8.03
CA LEU A 245 11.22 -0.02 -7.76
C LEU A 245 10.35 1.25 -7.62
N GLU A 246 10.86 2.29 -6.96
CA GLU A 246 10.15 3.58 -6.89
C GLU A 246 10.06 4.28 -8.26
N GLN A 247 11.12 4.22 -9.08
CA GLN A 247 11.08 4.72 -10.47
C GLN A 247 10.14 3.92 -11.37
N TYR A 248 9.99 2.61 -11.13
CA TYR A 248 9.03 1.76 -11.84
C TYR A 248 7.58 2.22 -11.60
N GLY A 249 7.30 2.77 -10.41
CA GLY A 249 5.98 3.28 -10.05
C GLY A 249 5.68 3.21 -8.56
N GLY A 250 6.47 2.43 -7.79
CA GLY A 250 6.25 2.21 -6.36
C GLY A 250 4.82 1.77 -6.03
N PHE A 251 4.45 1.94 -4.76
CA PHE A 251 3.10 1.64 -4.30
C PHE A 251 2.24 2.89 -4.03
N ALA A 252 2.84 4.06 -3.86
CA ALA A 252 2.11 5.30 -3.59
C ALA A 252 1.15 5.68 -4.72
N LYS A 253 -0.07 6.13 -4.37
CA LYS A 253 -1.11 6.60 -5.33
C LYS A 253 -1.45 8.09 -5.14
N GLY A 254 -0.57 8.83 -4.48
CA GLY A 254 -0.72 10.25 -4.14
C GLY A 254 -1.02 10.47 -2.67
N TYR A 255 -1.18 11.72 -2.27
CA TYR A 255 -1.38 12.14 -0.87
C TYR A 255 -2.78 12.70 -0.62
N ARG A 256 -3.66 12.65 -1.64
CA ARG A 256 -5.04 13.09 -1.54
C ARG A 256 -5.98 11.90 -1.50
N ARG A 257 -7.01 12.01 -0.67
CA ARG A 257 -8.09 11.02 -0.62
C ARG A 257 -8.82 10.99 -1.95
N VAL A 258 -9.12 9.79 -2.44
CA VAL A 258 -9.89 9.58 -3.69
C VAL A 258 -11.02 8.60 -3.43
N VAL A 259 -12.22 8.90 -3.91
CA VAL A 259 -13.36 7.98 -3.88
C VAL A 259 -13.67 7.55 -5.30
N PHE A 260 -13.68 6.23 -5.52
CA PHE A 260 -13.97 5.60 -6.80
C PHE A 260 -15.35 4.95 -6.75
N ASP A 261 -16.25 5.38 -7.63
CA ASP A 261 -17.58 4.82 -7.83
C ASP A 261 -18.00 4.99 -9.30
N HIS A 262 -19.16 4.47 -9.70
CA HIS A 262 -19.65 4.59 -11.09
C HIS A 262 -20.29 5.93 -11.43
N THR A 263 -20.65 6.71 -10.42
CA THR A 263 -21.39 7.97 -10.60
C THR A 263 -20.44 9.12 -10.91
N ARG A 264 -19.24 9.08 -10.35
CA ARG A 264 -18.16 10.00 -10.67
C ARG A 264 -17.49 9.51 -11.94
N ARG A 265 -17.95 10.01 -13.09
CA ARG A 265 -17.29 9.81 -14.39
C ARG A 265 -15.81 10.17 -14.24
N THR A 266 -14.96 9.16 -14.10
CA THR A 266 -13.52 9.37 -14.20
C THR A 266 -13.24 9.70 -15.67
N VAL A 267 -12.40 10.70 -15.92
CA VAL A 267 -11.91 11.02 -17.28
C VAL A 267 -10.92 9.95 -17.77
N ASP A 268 -10.86 8.79 -17.09
CA ASP A 268 -9.93 7.70 -17.39
C ASP A 268 -10.56 6.77 -18.44
N PRO A 269 -10.06 6.78 -19.69
CA PRO A 269 -10.57 5.93 -20.77
C PRO A 269 -10.27 4.44 -20.55
N LEU A 270 -9.55 4.06 -19.50
CA LEU A 270 -9.30 2.68 -19.12
C LEU A 270 -10.07 2.24 -17.87
N PHE A 271 -10.84 3.13 -17.23
CA PHE A 271 -11.62 2.77 -16.06
C PHE A 271 -12.65 1.66 -16.38
N PRO A 272 -12.82 0.63 -15.52
CA PRO A 272 -12.15 0.39 -14.24
C PRO A 272 -10.91 -0.52 -14.32
N TYR A 273 -10.38 -0.80 -15.52
CA TYR A 273 -9.28 -1.75 -15.75
C TYR A 273 -7.89 -1.23 -15.35
N THR A 274 -7.78 0.04 -14.96
CA THR A 274 -6.59 0.60 -14.28
C THR A 274 -6.60 0.31 -12.79
N ALA A 275 -6.85 -0.95 -12.40
CA ALA A 275 -7.14 -1.34 -11.01
C ALA A 275 -6.03 -0.98 -10.01
N GLY A 276 -4.77 -0.88 -10.47
CA GLY A 276 -3.65 -0.44 -9.63
C GLY A 276 -3.76 1.01 -9.15
N ARG A 277 -4.66 1.83 -9.71
CA ARG A 277 -4.97 3.18 -9.21
C ARG A 277 -5.78 3.15 -7.92
N PHE A 278 -6.49 2.06 -7.65
CA PHE A 278 -7.34 1.93 -6.48
C PHE A 278 -6.56 1.63 -5.20
N GLY A 279 -5.30 1.20 -5.31
CA GLY A 279 -4.44 0.88 -4.16
C GLY A 279 -3.63 -0.39 -4.40
N SER A 280 -3.30 -1.09 -3.32
CA SER A 280 -2.54 -2.34 -3.33
C SER A 280 -3.05 -3.28 -2.26
N GLY A 281 -2.94 -4.58 -2.51
CA GLY A 281 -3.29 -5.61 -1.54
C GLY A 281 -2.44 -5.64 -0.27
N ALA A 282 -1.27 -4.99 -0.27
CA ALA A 282 -0.46 -4.83 0.93
C ALA A 282 -1.09 -3.84 1.94
N ASN A 283 -2.05 -3.02 1.52
CA ASN A 283 -2.77 -2.06 2.38
C ASN A 283 -4.23 -1.92 1.92
N MET A 284 -5.05 -2.90 2.26
CA MET A 284 -6.48 -2.87 1.93
C MET A 284 -7.34 -3.37 3.08
N ALA A 285 -8.51 -2.78 3.25
CA ALA A 285 -9.55 -3.22 4.14
C ALA A 285 -10.88 -3.31 3.40
N LEU A 286 -11.68 -4.32 3.73
CA LEU A 286 -12.98 -4.55 3.14
C LEU A 286 -14.01 -4.75 4.24
N ARG A 287 -15.27 -4.41 3.96
CA ARG A 287 -16.37 -4.93 4.77
C ARG A 287 -16.33 -6.45 4.68
N THR A 288 -16.26 -7.14 5.81
CA THR A 288 -16.08 -8.60 5.85
C THR A 288 -17.18 -9.33 5.09
N ARG A 289 -18.43 -8.86 5.21
CA ARG A 289 -19.56 -9.38 4.43
C ARG A 289 -19.31 -9.27 2.92
N VAL A 290 -18.88 -8.11 2.44
CA VAL A 290 -18.67 -7.86 1.01
C VAL A 290 -17.52 -8.72 0.48
N ALA A 291 -16.41 -8.83 1.24
CA ALA A 291 -15.30 -9.69 0.87
C ALA A 291 -15.73 -11.16 0.71
N ARG A 292 -16.64 -11.65 1.56
CA ARG A 292 -17.23 -12.99 1.42
C ARG A 292 -18.20 -13.09 0.24
N ASP A 293 -19.07 -12.10 0.05
CA ASP A 293 -20.08 -12.07 -1.02
C ASP A 293 -19.45 -12.03 -2.42
N ILE A 294 -18.26 -11.43 -2.56
CA ILE A 294 -17.49 -11.48 -3.82
C ILE A 294 -16.73 -12.78 -4.02
N GLY A 295 -16.73 -13.68 -3.03
CA GLY A 295 -16.02 -14.96 -3.06
C GLY A 295 -14.54 -14.89 -2.66
N GLY A 296 -14.12 -13.81 -1.97
CA GLY A 296 -12.73 -13.60 -1.57
C GLY A 296 -11.78 -13.37 -2.76
N PHE A 297 -10.53 -13.82 -2.61
CA PHE A 297 -9.47 -13.78 -3.61
C PHE A 297 -9.57 -14.98 -4.57
N ASP A 298 -9.32 -14.77 -5.86
CA ASP A 298 -9.25 -15.87 -6.82
C ASP A 298 -7.99 -16.70 -6.57
N VAL A 299 -8.17 -17.97 -6.18
CA VAL A 299 -7.08 -18.92 -5.89
C VAL A 299 -6.28 -19.34 -7.13
N ALA A 300 -6.69 -18.93 -8.33
CA ALA A 300 -5.88 -19.05 -9.55
C ALA A 300 -4.92 -17.87 -9.75
N LEU A 301 -5.04 -16.80 -8.96
CA LEU A 301 -4.17 -15.63 -8.99
C LEU A 301 -3.28 -15.57 -7.73
N GLY A 302 -2.27 -14.72 -7.79
CA GLY A 302 -1.41 -14.40 -6.64
C GLY A 302 -0.13 -15.21 -6.52
N GLY A 303 0.78 -14.70 -5.68
CA GLY A 303 2.08 -15.31 -5.38
C GLY A 303 1.92 -16.75 -4.87
N GLY A 304 2.87 -17.62 -5.26
CA GLY A 304 2.81 -19.06 -4.97
C GLY A 304 1.98 -19.88 -5.97
N THR A 305 1.31 -19.24 -6.93
CA THR A 305 0.68 -19.90 -8.08
C THR A 305 1.46 -19.63 -9.36
N SER A 306 1.12 -20.33 -10.46
CA SER A 306 1.70 -20.02 -11.76
C SER A 306 1.36 -18.61 -12.23
N ALA A 307 0.27 -17.98 -11.78
CA ALA A 307 -0.12 -16.62 -12.20
C ALA A 307 0.70 -15.51 -11.53
N SER A 308 1.42 -15.81 -10.44
CA SER A 308 2.44 -14.94 -9.84
C SER A 308 1.97 -13.61 -9.22
N GLY A 309 0.72 -13.18 -9.40
CA GLY A 309 0.18 -11.93 -8.86
C GLY A 309 -1.24 -11.62 -9.36
N GLY A 310 -1.68 -10.37 -9.16
CA GLY A 310 -2.91 -9.81 -9.72
C GLY A 310 -4.20 -10.11 -8.94
N GLU A 311 -4.11 -10.77 -7.79
CA GLU A 311 -5.23 -11.16 -6.95
C GLU A 311 -5.92 -9.98 -6.27
N ASP A 312 -5.18 -8.94 -5.90
CA ASP A 312 -5.70 -7.71 -5.31
C ASP A 312 -6.38 -6.83 -6.36
N LEU A 313 -5.74 -6.67 -7.52
CA LEU A 313 -6.29 -6.00 -8.70
C LEU A 313 -7.61 -6.65 -9.14
N ASP A 314 -7.69 -7.98 -9.09
CA ASP A 314 -8.91 -8.73 -9.36
C ASP A 314 -10.03 -8.42 -8.35
N VAL A 315 -9.71 -8.34 -7.05
CA VAL A 315 -10.68 -7.95 -6.02
C VAL A 315 -11.21 -6.55 -6.30
N PHE A 316 -10.34 -5.57 -6.55
CA PHE A 316 -10.77 -4.19 -6.82
C PHE A 316 -11.63 -4.11 -8.09
N LEU A 317 -11.20 -4.79 -9.16
CA LEU A 317 -11.95 -4.81 -10.41
C LEU A 317 -13.32 -5.48 -10.25
N ARG A 318 -13.42 -6.60 -9.52
CA ARG A 318 -14.71 -7.25 -9.25
C ARG A 318 -15.64 -6.38 -8.41
N LEU A 319 -15.12 -5.69 -7.40
CA LEU A 319 -15.89 -4.74 -6.60
C LEU A 319 -16.44 -3.62 -7.49
N MET A 320 -15.56 -2.99 -8.29
CA MET A 320 -15.97 -1.96 -9.23
C MET A 320 -17.01 -2.52 -10.20
N LEU A 321 -16.77 -3.62 -10.91
CA LEU A 321 -17.74 -4.18 -11.87
C LEU A 321 -19.09 -4.57 -11.25
N ARG A 322 -19.18 -4.73 -9.93
CA ARG A 322 -20.42 -4.99 -9.18
C ARG A 322 -21.07 -3.74 -8.57
N GLY A 323 -20.58 -2.55 -8.91
CA GLY A 323 -21.19 -1.29 -8.47
C GLY A 323 -20.73 -0.78 -7.10
N HIS A 324 -19.71 -1.40 -6.49
CA HIS A 324 -19.23 -0.98 -5.18
C HIS A 324 -18.40 0.32 -5.25
N THR A 325 -18.34 1.01 -4.10
CA THR A 325 -17.47 2.17 -3.89
C THR A 325 -16.16 1.76 -3.22
N LEU A 326 -15.04 2.25 -3.76
CA LEU A 326 -13.70 2.11 -3.20
C LEU A 326 -13.19 3.47 -2.72
N VAL A 327 -12.41 3.50 -1.65
CA VAL A 327 -11.78 4.73 -1.13
C VAL A 327 -10.28 4.50 -1.00
N TYR A 328 -9.48 5.40 -1.55
CA TYR A 328 -8.07 5.53 -1.22
C TYR A 328 -7.91 6.55 -0.10
N GLU A 329 -7.47 6.11 1.09
CA GLU A 329 -7.26 6.93 2.28
C GLU A 329 -5.75 7.04 2.60
N PRO A 330 -5.08 8.13 2.17
CA PRO A 330 -3.63 8.24 2.33
C PRO A 330 -3.20 8.36 3.80
N SER A 331 -4.08 8.75 4.73
CA SER A 331 -3.76 8.76 6.17
C SER A 331 -3.65 7.35 6.75
N ALA A 332 -4.22 6.33 6.09
CA ALA A 332 -3.97 4.92 6.40
C ALA A 332 -2.60 4.51 5.82
N LEU A 333 -1.54 5.04 6.43
CA LEU A 333 -0.16 4.89 5.97
C LEU A 333 0.48 3.58 6.46
N LEU A 334 1.28 2.97 5.60
CA LEU A 334 2.29 1.99 5.99
C LEU A 334 3.63 2.23 5.26
N TRP A 335 4.68 1.61 5.80
CA TRP A 335 6.03 1.60 5.25
C TRP A 335 6.38 0.20 4.76
N HIS A 336 6.74 0.05 3.49
CA HIS A 336 7.04 -1.23 2.87
C HIS A 336 8.54 -1.46 2.78
N ARG A 337 9.00 -2.65 3.18
CA ARG A 337 10.39 -3.06 3.04
C ARG A 337 10.63 -3.64 1.64
N HIS A 338 11.20 -2.82 0.77
CA HIS A 338 11.57 -3.25 -0.58
C HIS A 338 12.71 -4.27 -0.55
N HIS A 339 12.69 -5.20 -1.51
CA HIS A 339 13.83 -6.08 -1.75
C HIS A 339 15.10 -5.27 -2.01
N THR A 340 16.20 -5.67 -1.38
CA THR A 340 17.47 -4.96 -1.46
C THR A 340 18.30 -5.39 -2.68
N SER A 341 18.04 -6.56 -3.24
CA SER A 341 18.85 -7.14 -4.31
C SER A 341 18.22 -7.00 -5.71
N VAL A 342 19.08 -6.77 -6.71
CA VAL A 342 18.66 -6.68 -8.12
C VAL A 342 18.04 -7.99 -8.65
N PRO A 343 18.55 -9.20 -8.30
CA PRO A 343 17.90 -10.44 -8.70
C PRO A 343 16.46 -10.57 -8.19
N GLU A 344 16.19 -10.18 -6.95
CA GLU A 344 14.82 -10.18 -6.40
C GLU A 344 13.93 -9.17 -7.12
N LEU A 345 14.43 -7.96 -7.40
CA LEU A 345 13.68 -6.97 -8.20
C LEU A 345 13.33 -7.50 -9.59
N ARG A 346 14.27 -8.16 -10.28
CA ARG A 346 14.02 -8.77 -11.60
C ARG A 346 12.91 -9.81 -11.51
N TYR A 347 12.93 -10.65 -10.48
CA TYR A 347 11.88 -11.63 -10.23
C TYR A 347 10.54 -10.93 -9.96
N GLN A 348 10.51 -9.90 -9.12
CA GLN A 348 9.33 -9.12 -8.78
C GLN A 348 8.69 -8.47 -10.01
N LEU A 349 9.46 -7.81 -10.88
CA LEU A 349 8.90 -7.15 -12.07
C LEU A 349 8.40 -8.13 -13.13
N LEU A 350 9.05 -9.29 -13.28
CA LEU A 350 8.51 -10.38 -14.08
C LEU A 350 7.15 -10.85 -13.51
N HIS A 351 7.03 -10.96 -12.19
CA HIS A 351 5.81 -11.38 -11.51
C HIS A 351 4.69 -10.35 -11.63
N TYR A 352 5.00 -9.06 -11.53
CA TYR A 352 4.03 -7.98 -11.76
C TYR A 352 3.47 -8.02 -13.18
N GLY A 353 4.34 -8.15 -14.18
CA GLY A 353 3.92 -8.35 -15.56
C GLY A 353 3.01 -9.57 -15.71
N ARG A 354 3.45 -10.71 -15.18
CA ARG A 354 2.72 -11.99 -15.27
C ARG A 354 1.38 -11.97 -14.57
N GLY A 355 1.29 -11.36 -13.38
CA GLY A 355 0.05 -11.14 -12.65
C GLY A 355 -0.92 -10.25 -13.42
N LEU A 356 -0.43 -9.16 -14.01
CA LEU A 356 -1.25 -8.31 -14.87
C LEU A 356 -1.76 -9.09 -16.09
N GLY A 357 -0.90 -9.83 -16.80
CA GLY A 357 -1.31 -10.64 -17.96
C GLY A 357 -2.32 -11.73 -17.59
N ALA A 358 -2.16 -12.35 -16.42
CA ALA A 358 -3.10 -13.33 -15.89
C ALA A 358 -4.46 -12.70 -15.58
N LEU A 359 -4.50 -11.51 -14.98
CA LEU A 359 -5.72 -10.74 -14.74
C LEU A 359 -6.43 -10.40 -16.06
N LEU A 360 -5.71 -9.93 -17.08
CA LEU A 360 -6.30 -9.61 -18.38
C LEU A 360 -6.89 -10.86 -19.04
N ALA A 361 -6.21 -12.01 -18.96
CA ALA A 361 -6.73 -13.28 -19.45
C ALA A 361 -8.00 -13.73 -18.71
N LYS A 362 -8.07 -13.50 -17.39
CA LYS A 362 -9.30 -13.72 -16.62
C LYS A 362 -10.45 -12.85 -17.14
N GLN A 363 -10.20 -11.58 -17.45
CA GLN A 363 -11.25 -10.68 -17.99
C GLN A 363 -11.73 -11.13 -19.38
N LEU A 364 -10.82 -11.57 -20.25
CA LEU A 364 -11.18 -12.14 -21.56
C LEU A 364 -12.04 -13.40 -21.46
N ALA A 365 -11.80 -14.23 -20.44
CA ALA A 365 -12.59 -15.42 -20.15
C ALA A 365 -13.90 -15.12 -19.39
N GLY A 366 -14.13 -13.88 -18.99
CA GLY A 366 -15.26 -13.45 -18.16
C GLY A 366 -16.44 -12.89 -18.97
N THR A 367 -17.47 -12.48 -18.24
CA THR A 367 -18.71 -11.90 -18.82
C THR A 367 -18.50 -10.50 -19.39
N GLN A 368 -17.53 -9.74 -18.88
CA GLN A 368 -17.23 -8.36 -19.30
C GLN A 368 -16.28 -8.25 -20.50
N ARG A 369 -16.03 -9.36 -21.22
CA ARG A 369 -15.07 -9.43 -22.33
C ARG A 369 -15.26 -8.36 -23.40
N ARG A 370 -16.51 -7.96 -23.71
CA ARG A 370 -16.79 -6.98 -24.78
C ARG A 370 -16.33 -5.57 -24.40
N ASP A 371 -16.67 -5.12 -23.19
CA ASP A 371 -16.23 -3.82 -22.66
C ASP A 371 -14.70 -3.80 -22.51
N PHE A 372 -14.11 -4.89 -22.00
CA PHE A 372 -12.66 -5.03 -21.92
C PHE A 372 -11.98 -4.93 -23.29
N LEU A 373 -12.44 -5.67 -24.30
CA LEU A 373 -11.88 -5.67 -25.66
C LEU A 373 -11.94 -4.27 -26.31
N GLY A 374 -13.01 -3.50 -26.05
CA GLY A 374 -13.14 -2.13 -26.53
C GLY A 374 -12.05 -1.17 -26.01
N ARG A 375 -11.38 -1.53 -24.90
CA ARG A 375 -10.36 -0.70 -24.25
C ARG A 375 -8.92 -1.14 -24.55
N VAL A 376 -8.75 -2.30 -25.19
CA VAL A 376 -7.42 -2.83 -25.55
C VAL A 376 -6.58 -1.84 -26.37
N PRO A 377 -7.09 -1.15 -27.40
CA PRO A 377 -6.28 -0.19 -28.16
C PRO A 377 -5.73 0.94 -27.30
N VAL A 378 -6.57 1.50 -26.41
CA VAL A 378 -6.16 2.54 -25.45
C VAL A 378 -5.14 1.99 -24.45
N GLY A 379 -5.34 0.74 -24.00
CA GLY A 379 -4.45 0.07 -23.06
C GLY A 379 -3.06 -0.18 -23.64
N LEU A 380 -2.99 -0.61 -24.90
CA LEU A 380 -1.73 -0.78 -25.62
C LEU A 380 -1.00 0.56 -25.77
N ARG A 381 -1.70 1.63 -26.13
CA ARG A 381 -1.11 2.98 -26.16
C ARG A 381 -0.59 3.38 -24.79
N TYR A 382 -1.37 3.19 -23.73
CA TYR A 382 -0.94 3.50 -22.35
C TYR A 382 0.31 2.71 -21.93
N LEU A 383 0.48 1.48 -22.38
CA LEU A 383 1.68 0.67 -22.07
C LEU A 383 2.91 1.10 -22.87
N LEU A 384 2.73 1.44 -24.15
CA LEU A 384 3.82 1.70 -25.08
C LEU A 384 4.27 3.17 -25.11
N ASP A 385 3.39 4.10 -24.76
CA ASP A 385 3.67 5.54 -24.76
C ASP A 385 4.65 5.90 -23.63
N PRO A 386 5.86 6.42 -23.95
CA PRO A 386 6.83 6.86 -22.94
C PRO A 386 6.32 8.00 -22.06
N ALA A 387 5.39 8.83 -22.57
CA ALA A 387 4.77 9.93 -21.84
C ALA A 387 3.58 9.49 -20.97
N SER A 388 3.18 8.21 -21.04
CA SER A 388 2.11 7.69 -20.19
C SER A 388 2.46 7.85 -18.70
N PRO A 389 1.45 8.03 -17.82
CA PRO A 389 1.66 8.02 -16.36
C PRO A 389 2.42 6.79 -15.83
N LYS A 390 2.35 5.64 -16.54
CA LYS A 390 3.09 4.42 -16.21
C LYS A 390 4.59 4.58 -16.44
N ASN A 391 4.99 5.21 -17.54
CA ASN A 391 6.39 5.28 -17.97
C ASN A 391 7.09 6.59 -17.53
N ALA A 392 6.32 7.64 -17.21
CA ALA A 392 6.83 8.98 -16.90
C ALA A 392 7.77 9.07 -15.67
N ARG A 393 7.77 8.07 -14.78
CA ARG A 393 8.64 8.03 -13.58
C ARG A 393 10.02 7.41 -13.83
N ARG A 394 10.22 6.75 -14.97
CA ARG A 394 11.47 6.08 -15.30
C ARG A 394 12.50 7.12 -15.70
N GLN A 395 13.59 7.21 -14.93
CA GLN A 395 14.70 8.12 -15.23
C GLN A 395 15.66 7.47 -16.23
N ASN A 396 16.63 8.25 -16.74
CA ASN A 396 17.60 7.79 -17.73
C ASN A 396 18.45 6.60 -17.27
N ASP A 397 18.57 6.40 -15.95
CA ASP A 397 19.34 5.31 -15.34
C ASP A 397 18.49 4.07 -15.00
N TYR A 398 17.20 4.06 -15.34
CA TYR A 398 16.33 2.89 -15.18
C TYR A 398 16.75 1.77 -16.16
N PRO A 399 17.09 0.55 -15.69
CA PRO A 399 17.57 -0.50 -16.58
C PRO A 399 16.49 -1.00 -17.53
N ARG A 400 16.73 -0.89 -18.84
CA ARG A 400 15.81 -1.37 -19.90
C ARG A 400 15.41 -2.84 -19.74
N GLN A 401 16.32 -3.67 -19.21
CA GLN A 401 16.07 -5.09 -18.95
C GLN A 401 14.89 -5.30 -17.96
N LEU A 402 14.69 -4.39 -17.00
CA LEU A 402 13.58 -4.46 -16.06
C LEU A 402 12.23 -4.23 -16.75
N ALA A 403 12.16 -3.24 -17.65
CA ALA A 403 10.97 -3.02 -18.47
C ALA A 403 10.68 -4.21 -19.41
N LEU A 404 11.72 -4.81 -19.98
CA LEU A 404 11.57 -6.01 -20.82
C LEU A 404 11.04 -7.21 -20.01
N LEU A 405 11.53 -7.42 -18.78
CA LEU A 405 11.05 -8.51 -17.92
C LEU A 405 9.58 -8.35 -17.56
N GLU A 406 9.13 -7.13 -17.28
CA GLU A 406 7.70 -6.85 -17.08
C GLU A 406 6.89 -7.23 -18.32
N LEU A 407 7.35 -6.84 -19.52
CA LEU A 407 6.66 -7.17 -20.77
C LEU A 407 6.63 -8.68 -21.04
N VAL A 408 7.74 -9.39 -20.80
CA VAL A 408 7.80 -10.85 -20.88
C VAL A 408 6.83 -11.49 -19.89
N GLY A 409 6.75 -10.96 -18.67
CA GLY A 409 5.75 -11.35 -17.68
C GLY A 409 4.34 -11.20 -18.24
N LEU A 410 4.01 -10.00 -18.74
CA LEU A 410 2.71 -9.67 -19.31
C LEU A 410 2.29 -10.66 -20.40
N LEU A 411 3.21 -11.02 -21.31
CA LEU A 411 2.94 -11.96 -22.39
C LEU A 411 2.78 -13.42 -21.93
N THR A 412 3.47 -13.81 -20.85
CA THR A 412 3.37 -15.18 -20.28
C THR A 412 2.20 -15.35 -19.30
N GLY A 413 1.64 -14.26 -18.79
CA GLY A 413 0.52 -14.22 -17.85
C GLY A 413 -0.74 -15.00 -18.27
N PRO A 414 -1.21 -14.92 -19.53
CA PRO A 414 -2.40 -15.66 -19.95
C PRO A 414 -2.26 -17.18 -19.82
N SER A 415 -1.19 -17.77 -20.37
CA SER A 415 -0.92 -19.21 -20.25
C SER A 415 -0.77 -19.62 -18.78
N ALA A 416 -0.06 -18.79 -18.01
CA ALA A 416 0.13 -18.97 -16.58
C ALA A 416 -1.19 -19.00 -15.79
N TYR A 417 -2.16 -18.15 -16.14
CA TYR A 417 -3.49 -18.14 -15.53
C TYR A 417 -4.24 -19.45 -15.77
N PHE A 418 -4.26 -19.96 -17.01
CA PHE A 418 -4.97 -21.20 -17.32
C PHE A 418 -4.32 -22.43 -16.67
N VAL A 419 -2.98 -22.47 -16.58
CA VAL A 419 -2.26 -23.50 -15.81
C VAL A 419 -2.65 -23.43 -14.34
N SER A 420 -2.60 -22.24 -13.75
CA SER A 420 -2.99 -22.01 -12.35
C SER A 420 -4.44 -22.42 -12.08
N ARG A 421 -5.37 -22.06 -12.97
CA ARG A 421 -6.79 -22.41 -12.85
C ARG A 421 -7.03 -23.93 -12.90
N ARG A 422 -6.31 -24.65 -13.78
CA ARG A 422 -6.38 -26.13 -13.85
C ARG A 422 -5.83 -26.76 -12.57
N ALA A 423 -4.68 -26.31 -12.09
CA ALA A 423 -4.09 -26.80 -10.84
C ALA A 423 -5.01 -26.54 -9.64
N SER A 424 -5.60 -25.36 -9.55
CA SER A 424 -6.52 -25.00 -8.48
C SER A 424 -7.80 -25.84 -8.48
N ARG A 425 -8.34 -26.21 -9.65
CA ARG A 425 -9.48 -27.14 -9.74
C ARG A 425 -9.12 -28.55 -9.26
N ALA A 426 -7.94 -29.05 -9.64
CA ALA A 426 -7.47 -30.36 -9.22
C ALA A 426 -7.29 -30.45 -7.69
N LEU A 427 -6.87 -29.35 -7.05
CA LEU A 427 -6.74 -29.25 -5.60
C LEU A 427 -8.06 -29.13 -4.83
N THR A 428 -9.17 -28.78 -5.49
CA THR A 428 -10.51 -28.72 -4.87
C THR A 428 -11.27 -30.03 -5.05
N ALA A 429 -10.93 -30.83 -6.06
CA ALA A 429 -11.50 -32.15 -6.29
C ALA A 429 -10.90 -33.26 -5.39
N ARG A 430 -9.85 -32.93 -4.62
CA ARG A 430 -9.26 -33.75 -3.55
C ARG A 430 -9.57 -33.11 -2.21
#